data_AF-A0A963SS87-F1
#
_entry.id   AF-A0A963SS87-F1
#
_cell.length_a   1.000
_cell.length_b   1.000
_cell.length_c   1.000
_cell.angle_alpha   90.00
_cell.angle_beta   90.00
_cell.angle_gamma   90.00
#
_symmetry.space_group_name_H-M   'P 1'
#
loop_
_entity.id
_entity.type
_entity.pdbx_description
1 polymer ?
#
loop_
_entity_poly.entity_id
_entity_poly.type
_entity_poly.pdbx_seq_one_letter_code
_entity_poly.pdbx_strand_id
1 'polypeptide(L)'
;AGSIFIGRMTPEAVGDYVAGPNHVLPTGRRARFASGLSVLDFMKRTSFLGLDEAALAKVGPSAVALAHAEGLPAHAKSIEVRLK
;
A
#
# COMPACT_ATOMS: atom_id res chain seq x y z
N ALA A 1 -6.94 13.26 12.76
CA ALA A 1 -6.89 13.09 14.23
C ALA A 1 -6.36 11.68 14.53
N GLY A 2 -5.69 11.44 15.67
CA GLY A 2 -5.18 10.10 16.00
C GLY A 2 -6.29 9.15 16.45
N SER A 3 -7.13 9.61 17.38
CA SER A 3 -8.40 9.00 17.78
C SER A 3 -9.43 10.11 18.02
N ILE A 4 -10.72 9.78 18.02
CA ILE A 4 -11.83 10.73 18.20
C ILE A 4 -12.76 10.21 19.29
N PHE A 5 -13.05 11.04 20.28
CA PHE A 5 -13.93 10.75 21.41
C PHE A 5 -15.16 11.66 21.31
N ILE A 6 -16.38 11.09 21.36
CA ILE A 6 -17.62 11.81 21.05
C ILE A 6 -18.58 11.74 22.24
N GLY A 7 -18.96 12.91 22.76
CA GLY A 7 -19.95 13.05 23.85
C GLY A 7 -19.32 13.17 25.25
N ARG A 8 -20.11 13.71 26.19
CA ARG A 8 -19.64 14.01 27.56
C ARG A 8 -19.25 12.78 28.38
N MET A 9 -19.73 11.60 28.00
CA MET A 9 -19.52 10.33 28.71
C MET A 9 -18.39 9.49 28.11
N THR A 10 -17.55 10.08 27.27
CA THR A 10 -16.46 9.37 26.57
C THR A 10 -15.12 10.04 26.89
N PRO A 11 -14.65 9.99 28.16
CA PRO A 11 -13.38 10.57 28.55
C PRO A 11 -12.21 9.83 27.89
N GLU A 12 -11.13 10.55 27.57
CA GLU A 12 -9.93 10.03 26.92
C GLU A 12 -9.35 8.80 27.63
N ALA A 13 -9.30 8.83 28.97
CA ALA A 13 -8.79 7.73 29.80
C ALA A 13 -9.47 6.38 29.53
N VAL A 14 -10.75 6.36 29.15
CA VAL A 14 -11.43 5.10 28.79
C VAL A 14 -10.82 4.51 27.50
N GLY A 15 -10.42 5.35 26.55
CA GLY A 15 -9.67 4.98 25.35
C GLY A 15 -8.26 4.48 25.63
N ASP A 16 -7.61 5.00 26.68
CA ASP A 16 -6.26 4.57 27.06
C ASP A 16 -6.23 3.18 27.68
N TYR A 17 -7.33 2.73 28.27
CA TYR A 17 -7.31 1.51 29.10
C TYR A 17 -8.22 0.40 28.61
N VAL A 18 -9.51 0.68 28.35
CA VAL A 18 -10.53 -0.39 28.28
C VAL A 18 -11.50 -0.29 27.11
N ALA A 19 -11.49 0.80 26.34
CA ALA A 19 -12.43 0.98 25.23
C ALA A 19 -12.16 0.04 24.04
N GLY A 20 -10.92 -0.42 23.87
CA GLY A 20 -10.49 -1.29 22.78
C GLY A 20 -9.57 -0.67 21.72
N PRO A 21 -9.75 0.59 21.26
CA PRO A 21 -8.80 1.26 20.37
C PRO A 21 -7.40 1.34 20.98
N ASN A 22 -6.37 1.37 20.13
CA ASN A 22 -4.99 1.48 20.59
C ASN A 22 -4.65 2.94 20.92
N HIS A 23 -4.08 3.19 22.12
CA HIS A 23 -3.68 4.53 22.56
C HIS A 23 -2.28 4.97 22.11
N VAL A 24 -1.53 4.10 21.41
CA VAL A 24 -0.27 4.47 20.75
C VAL A 24 -0.61 5.24 19.48
N LEU A 25 -0.73 6.56 19.62
CA LEU A 25 -1.22 7.47 18.57
C LEU A 25 -0.13 8.43 18.07
N PRO A 26 -0.24 8.93 16.82
CA PRO A 26 0.73 9.86 16.24
C PRO A 26 0.62 11.27 16.85
N THR A 27 1.69 11.73 17.48
CA THR A 27 1.82 13.08 18.09
C THR A 27 2.59 14.05 17.17
N GLY A 28 2.77 15.32 17.57
CA GLY A 28 3.56 16.29 16.80
C GLY A 28 2.99 16.60 15.41
N ARG A 29 1.66 16.73 15.29
CA ARG A 29 0.91 16.92 14.02
C ARG A 29 1.02 15.76 13.01
N ARG A 30 1.58 14.61 13.39
CA ARG A 30 1.74 13.45 12.48
C ARG A 30 0.42 12.75 12.13
N ALA A 31 -0.65 13.01 12.88
CA ALA A 31 -2.00 12.56 12.50
C ALA A 31 -2.53 13.14 11.17
N ARG A 32 -1.74 13.98 10.48
CA ARG A 32 -1.98 14.43 9.08
C ARG A 32 -1.58 13.38 8.03
N PHE A 33 -0.71 12.43 8.37
CA PHE A 33 -0.17 11.44 7.42
C PHE A 33 0.09 10.06 8.03
N ALA A 34 -0.01 9.91 9.36
CA ALA A 34 0.15 8.64 10.07
C ALA A 34 -1.13 8.27 10.81
N SER A 35 -1.32 6.97 11.01
CA SER A 35 -2.42 6.36 11.76
C SER A 35 -2.00 6.01 13.18
N GLY A 36 -2.97 5.71 14.06
CA GLY A 36 -2.70 5.02 15.32
C GLY A 36 -2.20 3.59 15.10
N LEU A 37 -1.46 3.05 16.07
CA LEU A 37 -0.93 1.71 16.00
C LEU A 37 -2.06 0.67 15.86
N SER A 38 -1.85 -0.29 14.97
CA SER A 38 -2.81 -1.33 14.63
C SER A 38 -2.08 -2.64 14.32
N VAL A 39 -2.81 -3.71 14.10
CA VAL A 39 -2.21 -4.98 13.64
C VAL A 39 -1.50 -4.82 12.29
N LEU A 40 -1.91 -3.87 11.46
CA LEU A 40 -1.30 -3.65 10.14
C LEU A 40 0.15 -3.15 10.24
N ASP A 41 0.53 -2.50 11.34
CA ASP A 41 1.90 -2.04 11.59
C ASP A 41 2.86 -3.22 11.85
N PHE A 42 2.32 -4.40 12.17
CA PHE A 42 3.06 -5.65 12.36
C PHE A 42 2.89 -6.63 11.19
N MET A 43 2.19 -6.22 10.13
CA MET A 43 1.96 -7.02 8.94
C MET A 43 2.60 -6.34 7.73
N LYS A 44 2.84 -7.13 6.67
CA LYS A 44 3.22 -6.60 5.35
C LYS A 44 2.28 -7.12 4.28
N ARG A 45 1.93 -6.27 3.32
CA ARG A 45 1.16 -6.67 2.14
C ARG A 45 2.11 -7.03 1.01
N THR A 46 1.98 -8.24 0.48
CA THR A 46 2.76 -8.74 -0.66
C THR A 46 1.84 -8.90 -1.87
N SER A 47 2.22 -8.31 -3.00
CA SER A 47 1.53 -8.50 -4.28
C SER A 47 2.13 -9.69 -5.03
N PHE A 48 1.28 -10.55 -5.58
CA PHE A 48 1.67 -11.64 -6.45
C PHE A 48 1.12 -11.38 -7.85
N LEU A 49 1.94 -11.57 -8.88
CA LEU A 49 1.56 -11.40 -10.28
C LEU A 49 2.02 -12.64 -11.05
N GLY A 50 1.12 -13.21 -11.85
CA GLY A 50 1.40 -14.31 -12.77
C GLY A 50 0.75 -14.03 -14.11
N LEU A 51 1.47 -14.30 -15.20
CA LEU A 51 0.95 -14.24 -16.55
C LEU A 51 1.21 -15.59 -17.21
N ASP A 52 0.21 -16.08 -17.93
CA ASP A 52 0.43 -17.08 -18.96
C ASP A 52 0.85 -16.40 -20.28
N GLU A 53 1.10 -17.21 -21.31
CA GLU A 53 1.53 -16.74 -22.61
C GLU A 53 0.49 -15.82 -23.28
N ALA A 54 -0.79 -16.16 -23.19
CA ALA A 54 -1.87 -15.38 -23.78
C ALA A 54 -2.02 -14.00 -23.11
N ALA A 55 -1.90 -13.94 -21.78
CA ALA A 55 -1.90 -12.70 -21.03
C ALA A 55 -0.68 -11.84 -21.39
N LEU A 56 0.52 -12.45 -21.48
CA LEU A 56 1.74 -11.73 -21.88
C LEU A 56 1.64 -11.20 -23.31
N ALA A 57 1.08 -11.97 -24.24
CA ALA A 57 0.84 -11.51 -25.62
C ALA A 57 -0.10 -10.29 -25.67
N LYS A 58 -1.07 -10.21 -24.75
CA LYS A 58 -2.03 -9.10 -24.68
C LYS A 58 -1.42 -7.82 -24.11
N VAL A 59 -0.66 -7.89 -23.01
CA VAL A 59 -0.15 -6.69 -22.32
C VAL A 59 1.30 -6.34 -22.67
N GLY A 60 2.06 -7.32 -23.16
CA GLY A 60 3.47 -7.22 -23.48
C GLY A 60 3.79 -6.12 -24.50
N PRO A 61 3.07 -6.00 -25.64
CA PRO A 61 3.34 -4.94 -26.62
C PRO A 61 3.24 -3.53 -26.03
N SER A 62 2.25 -3.26 -25.18
CA SER A 62 2.11 -1.98 -24.49
C SER A 62 3.26 -1.73 -23.51
N ALA A 63 3.67 -2.75 -22.76
CA ALA A 63 4.80 -2.65 -21.84
C ALA A 63 6.13 -2.42 -22.56
N VAL A 64 6.34 -3.05 -23.74
CA VAL A 64 7.50 -2.79 -24.61
C VAL A 64 7.50 -1.36 -25.11
N ALA A 65 6.36 -0.84 -25.59
CA ALA A 65 6.25 0.53 -26.06
C ALA A 65 6.59 1.56 -24.97
N LEU A 66 6.08 1.34 -23.75
CA LEU A 66 6.40 2.17 -22.59
C LEU A 66 7.89 2.09 -22.24
N ALA A 67 8.47 0.89 -22.18
CA ALA A 67 9.88 0.72 -21.86
C ALA A 67 10.82 1.39 -22.89
N HIS A 68 10.47 1.38 -24.18
CA HIS A 68 11.21 2.14 -25.19
C HIS A 68 11.06 3.65 -25.01
N ALA A 69 9.85 4.14 -24.73
CA ALA A 69 9.59 5.56 -24.49
C ALA A 69 10.33 6.10 -23.26
N GLU A 70 10.55 5.25 -22.24
CA GLU A 70 11.32 5.57 -21.03
C GLU A 70 12.85 5.41 -21.22
N GLY A 71 13.32 4.96 -22.39
CA GLY A 71 14.74 4.72 -22.64
C GLY A 71 15.31 3.52 -21.87
N LEU A 72 14.47 2.50 -21.58
CA LEU A 72 14.82 1.30 -20.82
C LEU A 72 14.89 0.05 -21.72
N PRO A 73 15.90 -0.08 -22.60
CA PRO A 73 15.96 -1.15 -23.61
C PRO A 73 16.05 -2.55 -23.01
N ALA A 74 16.66 -2.72 -21.82
CA ALA A 74 16.72 -4.00 -21.14
C ALA A 74 15.34 -4.47 -20.65
N HIS A 75 14.48 -3.54 -20.21
CA HIS A 75 13.11 -3.87 -19.79
C HIS A 75 12.29 -4.32 -21.00
N ALA A 76 12.31 -3.56 -22.10
CA ALA A 76 11.67 -3.94 -23.36
C ALA A 76 12.17 -5.32 -23.83
N LYS A 77 13.49 -5.51 -23.84
CA LYS A 77 14.09 -6.78 -24.30
C LYS A 77 13.65 -7.98 -23.47
N SER A 78 13.49 -7.82 -22.16
CA SER A 78 13.02 -8.90 -21.28
C SER A 78 11.63 -9.42 -21.67
N ILE A 79 10.79 -8.58 -22.29
CA ILE A 79 9.45 -8.94 -22.74
C ILE A 79 9.51 -9.47 -24.18
N GLU A 80 10.18 -8.75 -25.07
CA GLU A 80 10.29 -9.10 -26.50
C GLU A 80 10.85 -10.50 -26.73
N VAL A 81 11.80 -10.98 -25.91
CA VAL A 81 12.36 -12.33 -26.05
C VAL A 81 11.35 -13.45 -25.75
N ARG A 82 10.24 -13.13 -25.08
CA ARG A 82 9.15 -14.05 -24.71
C ARG A 82 7.91 -13.92 -25.61
N LEU A 83 7.83 -12.88 -26.44
CA LEU A 83 6.74 -12.65 -27.41
C LEU A 83 7.05 -13.22 -28.80
N LYS A 84 8.03 -14.13 -28.90
CA LYS A 84 8.46 -14.73 -30.16
C LYS A 84 7.61 -15.93 -30.55
#